data_AF-A0A951AGR2-F1
#
_entry.id   AF-A0A951AGR2-F1
#
_cell.length_a   1.000
_cell.length_b   1.000
_cell.length_c   1.000
_cell.angle_alpha   90.00
_cell.angle_beta   90.00
_cell.angle_gamma   90.00
#
_symmetry.space_group_name_H-M   'P 1'
#
loop_
_entity.id
_entity.type
_entity.pdbx_description
1 polymer ?
#
loop_
_entity_poly.entity_id
_entity_poly.type
_entity_poly.pdbx_seq_one_letter_code
_entity_poly.pdbx_strand_id
1 'polypeptide(L)'
;MKFLLCAASMLALIVDLVSGQTSPVITKTAVFAGGCFWCIQPAFDKAQGVIRTTVGYCGGTEPNPSYELVGSEKTKYRESIEIVYDPVRISFAQLLDIYWRQIDPTQSDGQFTDIGPSYRAAIFYADANEKKIAEESKAKVA
;
A
#
# COMPACT_ATOMS: atom_id res chain seq x y z
N MET A 1 -7.36 76.30 9.47
CA MET A 1 -7.09 75.21 8.49
C MET A 1 -6.62 73.98 9.27
N LYS A 2 -7.37 72.87 9.14
CA LYS A 2 -7.02 71.47 9.41
C LYS A 2 -6.69 71.05 10.86
N PHE A 3 -7.61 70.35 11.54
CA PHE A 3 -7.78 68.86 11.59
C PHE A 3 -6.60 68.20 12.33
N LEU A 4 -6.71 67.23 13.23
CA LEU A 4 -7.74 66.58 14.05
C LEU A 4 -6.93 65.53 14.86
N LEU A 5 -7.38 65.14 16.06
CA LEU A 5 -6.83 64.02 16.83
C LEU A 5 -6.86 62.70 16.03
N CYS A 6 -5.93 61.75 16.28
CA CYS A 6 -6.23 60.49 16.98
C CYS A 6 -5.17 59.38 16.80
N ALA A 7 -4.97 58.68 17.93
CA ALA A 7 -4.74 57.24 18.08
C ALA A 7 -3.43 56.63 17.56
N ALA A 8 -2.54 56.35 18.52
CA ALA A 8 -1.64 55.22 18.47
C ALA A 8 -2.44 53.94 18.16
N SER A 9 -2.10 53.26 17.07
CA SER A 9 -2.50 51.87 16.85
C SER A 9 -1.25 51.00 16.91
N MET A 10 -1.14 50.24 18.01
CA MET A 10 -0.29 49.06 18.07
C MET A 10 -0.75 48.13 16.95
N LEU A 11 0.08 47.96 15.93
CA LEU A 11 -0.08 46.87 14.98
C LEU A 11 0.38 45.60 15.70
N ALA A 12 -0.56 44.94 16.37
CA ALA A 12 -0.32 43.62 16.94
C ALA A 12 0.01 42.65 15.79
N LEU A 13 1.27 42.21 15.76
CA LEU A 13 1.71 41.04 15.01
C LEU A 13 1.03 39.82 15.62
N ILE A 14 -0.14 39.47 15.10
CA ILE A 14 -0.74 38.16 15.33
C ILE A 14 0.02 37.19 14.43
N VAL A 15 1.08 36.60 14.96
CA VAL A 15 1.67 35.40 14.38
C VAL A 15 0.71 34.28 14.74
N ASP A 16 -0.11 33.87 13.77
CA ASP A 16 -0.95 32.69 13.91
C ASP A 16 -0.04 31.48 14.15
N LEU A 17 0.07 31.06 15.42
CA LEU A 17 0.55 29.74 15.79
C LEU A 17 -0.49 28.71 15.28
N VAL A 18 -0.45 28.41 13.99
CA VAL A 18 -0.93 27.11 13.51
C VAL A 18 0.07 26.09 14.02
N SER A 19 -0.15 25.67 15.26
CA SER A 19 0.39 24.42 15.77
C SER A 19 -0.17 23.32 14.88
N GLY A 20 0.62 22.86 13.91
CA GLY A 20 0.33 21.67 13.11
C GLY A 20 0.30 20.44 14.02
N GLN A 21 -0.82 20.25 14.72
CA GLN A 21 -1.11 19.05 15.48
C GLN A 21 -1.46 17.96 14.46
N THR A 22 -0.46 17.28 13.92
CA THR A 22 -0.70 16.03 13.19
C THR A 22 -1.08 14.97 14.22
N SER A 23 -2.38 14.73 14.39
CA SER A 23 -2.85 13.55 15.12
C SER A 23 -2.18 12.30 14.56
N PRO A 24 -1.82 11.31 15.39
CA PRO A 24 -1.21 10.08 14.90
C PRO A 24 -2.16 9.40 13.91
N VAL A 25 -1.72 9.26 12.67
CA VAL A 25 -2.46 8.55 11.63
C VAL A 25 -2.48 7.07 12.03
N ILE A 26 -3.67 6.52 12.28
CA ILE A 26 -3.82 5.08 12.47
C ILE A 26 -3.59 4.43 11.12
N THR A 27 -2.54 3.62 11.00
CA THR A 27 -2.20 2.95 9.73
C THR A 27 -2.61 1.49 9.76
N LYS A 28 -2.82 0.92 8.57
CA LYS A 28 -3.02 -0.50 8.35
C LYS A 28 -2.02 -1.02 7.32
N THR A 29 -1.86 -2.34 7.29
CA THR A 29 -0.95 -3.02 6.38
C THR A 29 -1.72 -4.03 5.53
N ALA A 30 -1.48 -4.04 4.22
CA ALA A 30 -1.91 -5.07 3.30
C ALA A 30 -0.69 -5.74 2.66
N VAL A 31 -0.78 -7.04 2.35
CA VAL A 31 0.33 -7.77 1.71
C VAL A 31 -0.19 -8.57 0.51
N PHE A 32 0.38 -8.34 -0.66
CA PHE A 32 0.02 -9.00 -1.92
C PHE A 32 1.25 -9.56 -2.63
N ALA A 33 1.06 -10.61 -3.42
CA ALA A 33 2.02 -11.17 -4.38
C ALA A 33 1.34 -11.32 -5.74
N GLY A 34 2.07 -11.12 -6.84
CA GLY A 34 1.43 -11.02 -8.15
C GLY A 34 2.40 -10.79 -9.30
N GLY A 35 3.45 -11.60 -9.41
CA GLY A 35 4.51 -11.42 -10.42
C GLY A 35 5.70 -10.67 -9.85
N CYS A 36 6.54 -10.11 -10.74
CA CYS A 36 7.67 -9.32 -10.31
C CYS A 36 7.24 -8.16 -9.42
N PHE A 37 7.77 -8.10 -8.20
CA PHE A 37 7.43 -7.06 -7.23
C PHE A 37 7.75 -5.63 -7.72
N TRP A 38 8.76 -5.44 -8.57
CA TRP A 38 9.13 -4.14 -9.13
C TRP A 38 8.12 -3.68 -10.19
N CYS A 39 7.40 -4.61 -10.81
CA CYS A 39 6.39 -4.29 -11.81
C CYS A 39 5.09 -3.79 -11.16
N ILE A 40 4.67 -4.41 -10.05
CA ILE A 40 3.39 -4.08 -9.42
C ILE A 40 3.51 -2.97 -8.35
N GLN A 41 4.70 -2.78 -7.74
CA GLN A 41 4.94 -1.75 -6.71
C GLN A 41 4.55 -0.32 -7.14
N PRO A 42 4.90 0.16 -8.35
CA PRO A 42 4.65 1.54 -8.74
C PRO A 42 3.16 1.91 -8.81
N ALA A 43 2.27 0.93 -8.99
CA ALA A 43 0.83 1.16 -8.97
C ALA A 43 0.34 1.54 -7.57
N PHE A 44 0.92 0.95 -6.53
CA PHE A 44 0.60 1.26 -5.13
C PHE A 44 1.31 2.53 -4.66
N ASP A 45 2.55 2.78 -5.07
CA ASP A 45 3.29 4.00 -4.71
C ASP A 45 2.56 5.28 -5.13
N LYS A 46 1.82 5.22 -6.24
CA LYS A 46 1.07 6.35 -6.79
C LYS A 46 -0.35 6.48 -6.20
N ALA A 47 -0.79 5.52 -5.40
CA ALA A 47 -2.15 5.50 -4.87
C ALA A 47 -2.31 6.48 -3.70
N GLN A 48 -3.26 7.40 -3.80
CA GLN A 48 -3.54 8.34 -2.72
C GLN A 48 -4.03 7.59 -1.47
N GLY A 49 -3.37 7.82 -0.33
CA GLY A 49 -3.64 7.12 0.93
C GLY A 49 -2.67 5.98 1.24
N VAL A 50 -1.88 5.53 0.25
CA VAL A 50 -0.70 4.70 0.53
C VAL A 50 0.40 5.60 1.10
N ILE A 51 1.02 5.14 2.18
CA ILE A 51 2.06 5.87 2.93
C ILE A 51 3.44 5.34 2.56
N ARG A 52 3.58 4.01 2.48
CA ARG A 52 4.83 3.32 2.13
C ARG A 52 4.52 1.98 1.50
N THR A 53 5.33 1.60 0.52
CA THR A 53 5.41 0.22 0.05
C THR A 53 6.80 -0.36 0.36
N THR A 54 6.89 -1.67 0.54
CA THR A 54 8.17 -2.37 0.67
C THR A 54 8.08 -3.72 0.03
N VAL A 55 9.01 -4.01 -0.86
CA VAL A 55 9.11 -5.29 -1.55
C VAL A 55 9.87 -6.31 -0.70
N GLY A 56 9.50 -7.58 -0.82
CA GLY A 56 10.12 -8.67 -0.09
C GLY A 56 9.48 -10.00 -0.44
N TYR A 57 9.47 -10.92 0.53
CA TYR A 57 9.01 -12.29 0.30
C TYR A 57 8.05 -12.75 1.40
N CYS A 58 6.93 -13.35 1.00
CA CYS A 58 5.93 -13.89 1.93
C CYS A 58 5.50 -15.31 1.53
N GLY A 59 4.92 -16.06 2.46
CA GLY A 59 4.39 -17.43 2.23
C GLY A 59 5.38 -18.58 2.41
N GLY A 60 6.67 -18.29 2.61
CA GLY A 60 7.70 -19.28 2.93
C GLY A 60 7.82 -19.60 4.43
N THR A 61 8.72 -20.52 4.76
CA THR A 61 8.95 -21.00 6.13
C THR A 61 10.32 -20.65 6.68
N GLU A 62 11.35 -20.58 5.82
CA GLU A 62 12.73 -20.35 6.25
C GLU A 62 12.99 -18.88 6.56
N PRO A 63 13.59 -18.51 7.70
CA PRO A 63 13.82 -17.11 8.03
C PRO A 63 14.78 -16.45 7.03
N ASN A 64 14.59 -15.15 6.78
CA ASN A 64 15.49 -14.29 6.00
C ASN A 64 15.88 -14.85 4.62
N PRO A 65 14.91 -15.13 3.72
CA PRO A 65 15.23 -15.62 2.38
C PRO A 65 16.02 -14.57 1.56
N SER A 66 16.99 -15.04 0.76
CA SER A 66 17.69 -14.21 -0.23
C SER A 66 17.00 -14.24 -1.59
N TYR A 67 17.32 -13.28 -2.46
CA TYR A 67 16.78 -13.22 -3.82
C TYR A 67 17.13 -14.48 -4.63
N GLU A 68 18.38 -14.94 -4.55
CA GLU A 68 18.84 -16.14 -5.26
C GLU A 68 18.15 -17.41 -4.76
N LEU A 69 17.89 -17.47 -3.45
CA LEU A 69 17.17 -18.59 -2.85
C LEU A 69 15.73 -18.63 -3.36
N VAL A 70 15.04 -17.50 -3.41
CA VAL A 70 13.66 -17.42 -3.89
C VAL A 70 13.59 -17.69 -5.39
N GLY A 71 14.45 -17.04 -6.19
CA GLY A 71 14.54 -17.21 -7.64
C GLY A 71 15.02 -18.60 -8.09
N SER A 72 15.44 -19.46 -7.16
CA SER A 72 15.65 -20.89 -7.45
C SER A 72 14.35 -21.66 -7.69
N GLU A 73 13.19 -21.04 -7.40
CA GLU A 73 11.85 -21.61 -7.50
C GLU A 73 11.60 -22.87 -6.63
N LYS A 74 12.51 -23.16 -5.71
CA LYS A 74 12.46 -24.32 -4.80
C LYS A 74 11.91 -23.97 -3.41
N THR A 75 11.55 -22.72 -3.19
CA THR A 75 10.98 -22.27 -1.91
C THR A 75 9.46 -22.16 -2.00
N LYS A 76 8.82 -21.84 -0.87
CA LYS A 76 7.40 -21.48 -0.82
C LYS A 76 7.18 -19.96 -0.80
N TYR A 77 8.26 -19.19 -0.90
CA TYR A 77 8.19 -17.74 -0.93
C TYR A 77 7.62 -17.25 -2.27
N ARG A 78 6.92 -16.13 -2.19
CA ARG A 78 6.47 -15.35 -3.34
C ARG A 78 7.03 -13.95 -3.25
N GLU A 79 7.40 -13.38 -4.38
CA GLU A 79 7.67 -11.94 -4.47
C GLU A 79 6.41 -11.18 -4.06
N SER A 80 6.55 -10.37 -3.00
CA SER A 80 5.43 -9.75 -2.30
C SER A 80 5.70 -8.29 -2.01
N ILE A 81 4.62 -7.53 -1.79
CA ILE A 81 4.67 -6.13 -1.40
C ILE A 81 3.88 -5.94 -0.12
N GLU A 82 4.52 -5.36 0.89
CA GLU A 82 3.88 -4.75 2.05
C GLU A 82 3.43 -3.33 1.68
N ILE A 83 2.16 -3.02 1.91
CA ILE A 83 1.55 -1.71 1.67
C ILE A 83 1.06 -1.17 3.02
N VAL A 84 1.71 -0.13 3.53
CA VAL A 84 1.22 0.62 4.69
C VAL A 84 0.36 1.78 4.19
N TYR A 85 -0.87 1.87 4.68
CA TYR A 85 -1.86 2.81 4.18
C TYR A 85 -2.69 3.45 5.31
N ASP A 86 -3.25 4.63 5.02
CA ASP A 86 -4.23 5.31 5.85
C ASP A 86 -5.65 4.82 5.46
N PRO A 87 -6.33 4.05 6.35
CA PRO A 87 -7.65 3.49 6.06
C PRO A 87 -8.75 4.54 5.94
N VAL A 88 -8.52 5.79 6.36
CA VAL A 88 -9.46 6.91 6.15
C VAL A 88 -9.39 7.41 4.70
N ARG A 89 -8.27 7.22 4.02
CA ARG A 89 -8.01 7.72 2.66
C ARG A 89 -8.16 6.65 1.59
N ILE A 90 -7.79 5.41 1.91
CA ILE A 90 -7.92 4.26 0.99
C ILE A 90 -8.28 3.00 1.78
N SER A 91 -9.26 2.26 1.29
CA SER A 91 -9.70 1.00 1.90
C SER A 91 -8.95 -0.20 1.35
N PHE A 92 -8.96 -1.31 2.10
CA PHE A 92 -8.44 -2.61 1.62
C PHE A 92 -9.11 -3.07 0.31
N ALA A 93 -10.42 -2.82 0.14
CA ALA A 93 -11.12 -3.13 -1.09
C ALA A 93 -10.59 -2.33 -2.30
N GLN A 94 -10.27 -1.04 -2.12
CA GLN A 94 -9.66 -0.22 -3.17
C GLN A 94 -8.23 -0.67 -3.49
N LEU A 95 -7.47 -1.14 -2.49
CA LEU A 95 -6.17 -1.75 -2.72
C LEU A 95 -6.29 -3.03 -3.56
N LEU A 96 -7.32 -3.85 -3.31
CA LEU A 96 -7.63 -5.02 -4.13
C LEU A 96 -8.01 -4.63 -5.57
N ASP A 97 -8.77 -3.55 -5.76
CA ASP A 97 -9.08 -3.04 -7.11
C ASP A 97 -7.81 -2.63 -7.88
N ILE A 98 -6.80 -2.09 -7.20
CA ILE A 98 -5.49 -1.81 -7.81
C ILE A 98 -4.80 -3.13 -8.15
N TYR A 99 -4.70 -4.05 -7.18
CA TYR A 99 -4.08 -5.37 -7.32
C TYR A 99 -4.61 -6.15 -8.52
N TRP A 100 -5.93 -6.27 -8.68
CA TRP A 100 -6.53 -7.02 -9.78
C TRP A 100 -6.24 -6.45 -11.17
N ARG A 101 -5.86 -5.16 -11.27
CA ARG A 101 -5.42 -4.56 -12.55
C ARG A 101 -3.94 -4.79 -12.84
N GLN A 102 -3.17 -5.24 -11.85
CA GLN A 102 -1.73 -5.49 -11.99
C GLN A 102 -1.40 -6.95 -12.27
N ILE A 103 -2.40 -7.85 -12.28
CA ILE A 103 -2.21 -9.30 -12.40
C ILE A 103 -3.25 -9.91 -13.35
N ASP A 104 -2.92 -11.05 -13.96
CA ASP A 104 -3.85 -11.98 -14.57
C ASP A 104 -4.38 -12.97 -13.50
N PRO A 105 -5.65 -12.87 -13.08
CA PRO A 105 -6.21 -13.70 -12.02
C PRO A 105 -6.44 -15.16 -12.44
N THR A 106 -6.31 -15.46 -13.73
CA THR A 106 -6.53 -16.79 -14.31
C THR A 106 -5.24 -17.56 -14.54
N GLN A 107 -4.09 -16.88 -14.53
CA GLN A 107 -2.78 -17.50 -14.70
C GLN A 107 -2.33 -18.19 -13.41
N SER A 108 -2.01 -19.49 -13.51
CA SER A 108 -1.73 -20.35 -12.35
C SER A 108 -0.25 -20.71 -12.16
N ASP A 109 0.59 -20.49 -13.18
CA ASP A 109 2.00 -20.86 -13.20
C ASP A 109 2.95 -19.68 -12.98
N GLY A 110 2.43 -18.46 -12.83
CA GLY A 110 3.19 -17.23 -12.66
C GLY A 110 2.32 -16.02 -12.93
N GLN A 111 2.92 -14.97 -13.49
CA GLN A 111 2.25 -13.76 -13.98
C GLN A 111 2.94 -13.20 -15.22
N PHE A 112 2.17 -13.05 -16.30
CA PHE A 112 2.64 -12.57 -17.59
C PHE A 112 3.86 -13.39 -18.07
N THR A 113 5.02 -12.73 -18.24
CA THR A 113 6.29 -13.35 -18.64
C THR A 113 7.08 -13.95 -17.47
N ASP A 114 6.71 -13.63 -16.22
CA ASP A 114 7.39 -14.12 -15.03
C ASP A 114 6.77 -15.45 -14.59
N ILE A 115 7.42 -16.55 -14.97
CA ILE A 115 6.92 -17.91 -14.75
C ILE A 115 7.68 -18.56 -13.60
N GLY A 116 6.94 -19.07 -12.61
CA GLY A 116 7.51 -19.72 -11.43
C GLY A 116 6.59 -19.65 -10.21
N PRO A 117 6.68 -20.60 -9.27
CA PRO A 117 6.04 -20.53 -7.96
C PRO A 117 6.17 -19.18 -7.24
N SER A 118 7.33 -18.53 -7.33
CA SER A 118 7.62 -17.25 -6.67
C SER A 118 6.79 -16.08 -7.23
N TYR A 119 6.35 -16.18 -8.48
CA TYR A 119 5.59 -15.15 -9.19
C TYR A 119 4.07 -15.33 -9.12
N ARG A 120 3.58 -16.39 -8.45
CA ARG A 120 2.14 -16.66 -8.37
C ARG A 120 1.41 -15.61 -7.56
N ALA A 121 0.21 -15.27 -8.02
CA ALA A 121 -0.73 -14.41 -7.31
C ALA A 121 -1.09 -14.92 -5.90
N ALA A 122 -1.08 -14.04 -4.91
CA ALA A 122 -1.56 -14.32 -3.56
C ALA A 122 -1.99 -13.04 -2.82
N ILE A 123 -3.00 -13.18 -1.96
CA ILE A 123 -3.43 -12.14 -1.02
C ILE A 123 -3.22 -12.70 0.39
N PHE A 124 -2.40 -12.04 1.19
CA PHE A 124 -2.12 -12.42 2.57
C PHE A 124 -2.94 -11.52 3.51
N TYR A 125 -4.12 -11.99 3.90
CA TYR A 125 -5.04 -11.25 4.77
C TYR A 125 -4.59 -11.32 6.24
N ALA A 126 -4.77 -10.22 6.97
CA ALA A 126 -4.43 -10.13 8.40
C ALA A 126 -5.52 -10.72 9.31
N ASP A 127 -6.78 -10.68 8.87
CA ASP A 127 -7.93 -11.13 9.66
C ASP A 127 -9.07 -11.71 8.80
N ALA A 128 -10.12 -12.20 9.47
CA ALA A 128 -11.27 -12.80 8.83
C ALA A 128 -12.10 -11.80 7.99
N ASN A 129 -12.06 -10.51 8.31
CA ASN A 129 -12.75 -9.48 7.55
C ASN A 129 -12.02 -9.19 6.24
N GLU A 130 -10.70 -9.05 6.27
CA GLU A 130 -9.88 -8.95 5.04
C GLU A 130 -10.02 -10.19 4.17
N LYS A 131 -10.04 -11.39 4.76
CA LYS A 131 -10.32 -12.63 4.02
C LYS A 131 -11.64 -12.54 3.26
N LYS A 132 -12.72 -12.16 3.95
CA LYS A 132 -14.05 -12.03 3.35
C LYS A 132 -14.04 -11.03 2.18
N ILE A 133 -13.45 -9.85 2.39
CA ILE A 133 -13.35 -8.82 1.33
C ILE A 133 -12.53 -9.32 0.14
N ALA A 134 -11.42 -10.03 0.39
CA ALA A 134 -10.58 -10.61 -0.66
C ALA A 134 -11.35 -11.65 -1.48
N GLU A 135 -12.06 -12.57 -0.84
CA GLU A 135 -12.89 -13.59 -1.50
C GLU A 135 -14.02 -12.95 -2.33
N GLU A 136 -14.72 -11.95 -1.78
CA GLU A 136 -15.74 -11.19 -2.49
C GLU A 136 -15.17 -10.41 -3.69
N SER A 137 -13.96 -9.85 -3.55
CA SER A 137 -13.30 -9.14 -4.66
C SER A 137 -12.88 -10.10 -5.77
N LYS A 138 -12.35 -11.28 -5.39
CA LYS A 138 -11.94 -12.33 -6.33
C LYS A 138 -13.12 -12.82 -7.16
N ALA A 139 -14.28 -13.02 -6.54
CA ALA A 139 -15.49 -13.48 -7.23
C ALA A 139 -15.98 -12.52 -8.33
N LYS A 140 -15.52 -11.26 -8.35
CA LYS A 140 -15.89 -10.27 -9.37
C LYS A 140 -14.99 -10.29 -10.61
N VAL A 141 -13.83 -10.94 -10.52
CA VAL A 141 -12.79 -10.95 -11.57
C VAL A 141 -12.43 -12.36 -12.04
N ALA A 142 -12.98 -13.39 -11.39
CA ALA A 142 -12.82 -14.80 -11.72
C ALA A 142 -13.81 -15.27 -12.77
#